data_AF-A0A6N9RB58-F1
#
_entry.id   AF-A0A6N9RB58-F1
#
_cell.length_a   1.000
_cell.length_b   1.000
_cell.length_c   1.000
_cell.angle_alpha   90.00
_cell.angle_beta   90.00
_cell.angle_gamma   90.00
#
_symmetry.space_group_name_H-M   'P 1'
#
loop_
_entity.id
_entity.type
_entity.pdbx_description
1 polymer ?
#
loop_
_entity_poly.entity_id
_entity_poly.type
_entity_poly.pdbx_seq_one_letter_code
_entity_poly.pdbx_strand_id
1 'polypeptide(L)'
;MFERVVELRTGILIGVVLALLAFPMVWLGFGELRMAAAVTLALAAASIVASTLGLLLPSLLARFRFDPAYGIGPLATIVQDVLTLLIYFACVSVIVL
;
A
#
# COMPACT_ATOMS: atom_id res chain seq x y z
N MET A 1 12.63 12.77 13.10
CA MET A 1 11.21 12.50 13.49
C MET A 1 10.25 13.23 12.56
N PHE A 2 10.47 14.52 12.26
CA PHE A 2 9.64 15.29 11.32
C PHE A 2 9.59 14.71 9.89
N GLU A 3 10.70 14.21 9.34
CA GLU A 3 10.70 13.55 8.01
C GLU A 3 9.74 12.35 7.92
N ARG A 4 9.74 11.48 8.93
CA ARG A 4 8.86 10.29 8.95
C ARG A 4 7.37 10.67 8.92
N VAL A 5 7.02 11.79 9.56
CA VAL A 5 5.63 12.29 9.58
C VAL A 5 5.25 12.87 8.23
N VAL A 6 6.17 13.55 7.54
CA VAL A 6 5.94 14.09 6.20
C VAL A 6 5.71 12.95 5.20
N GLU A 7 6.55 11.92 5.22
CA GLU A 7 6.40 10.78 4.31
C GLU A 7 5.10 10.00 4.54
N LEU A 8 4.69 9.79 5.79
CA LEU A 8 3.39 9.15 6.09
C LEU A 8 2.22 10.00 5.58
N ARG A 9 2.26 11.33 5.76
CA ARG A 9 1.25 12.25 5.21
C ARG A 9 1.21 12.19 3.69
N THR A 10 2.37 12.17 3.04
CA THR A 10 2.47 12.04 1.59
C THR A 10 1.88 10.71 1.11
N GLY A 11 2.18 9.60 1.80
CA GLY A 11 1.61 8.28 1.51
C GLY A 11 0.08 8.25 1.62
N ILE A 12 -0.47 8.87 2.67
CA ILE A 12 -1.93 9.01 2.84
C ILE A 12 -2.52 9.85 1.69
N LEU A 13 -1.92 10.99 1.36
CA LEU A 13 -2.40 11.86 0.27
C LEU A 13 -2.39 11.13 -1.08
N ILE A 14 -1.29 10.45 -1.40
CA ILE A 14 -1.16 9.64 -2.62
C ILE A 14 -2.23 8.55 -2.63
N GLY A 15 -2.38 7.79 -1.55
CA GLY A 15 -3.38 6.73 -1.45
C GLY A 15 -4.81 7.23 -1.65
N VAL A 16 -5.17 8.36 -1.04
CA VAL A 16 -6.49 8.97 -1.21
C VAL A 16 -6.71 9.44 -2.65
N VAL A 17 -5.74 10.13 -3.25
CA VAL A 17 -5.85 10.59 -4.64
C VAL A 17 -5.99 9.40 -5.60
N LEU A 18 -5.18 8.36 -5.43
CA LEU A 18 -5.25 7.16 -6.25
C LEU A 18 -6.59 6.44 -6.08
N ALA A 19 -7.11 6.32 -4.86
CA ALA A 19 -8.41 5.71 -4.60
C ALA A 19 -9.56 6.50 -5.24
N LEU A 20 -9.54 7.84 -5.13
CA LEU A 20 -10.56 8.70 -5.74
C LEU A 20 -10.53 8.63 -7.27
N LEU A 21 -9.35 8.53 -7.88
CA LEU A 21 -9.22 8.39 -9.33
C LEU A 21 -9.61 6.99 -9.81
N ALA A 22 -9.24 5.95 -9.07
CA ALA A 22 -9.52 4.56 -9.43
C ALA A 22 -10.99 4.19 -9.23
N PHE A 23 -11.68 4.76 -8.24
CA PHE A 23 -13.05 4.38 -7.88
C PHE A 23 -14.03 4.46 -9.05
N PRO A 24 -14.15 5.60 -9.77
CA PRO A 24 -15.05 5.67 -10.91
C PRO A 24 -14.62 4.72 -12.04
N MET A 25 -13.31 4.50 -12.24
CA MET A 25 -12.84 3.57 -13.28
C MET A 25 -13.23 2.12 -12.97
N VAL A 26 -13.05 1.68 -11.72
CA VAL A 26 -13.42 0.32 -11.28
C VAL A 26 -14.94 0.18 -11.27
N TRP A 27 -15.68 1.18 -10.81
CA TRP A 27 -17.13 1.12 -10.79
C TRP A 27 -17.72 1.04 -12.21
N LEU A 28 -17.23 1.87 -13.15
CA LEU A 28 -17.67 1.82 -14.55
C LEU A 28 -17.23 0.54 -15.27
N GLY A 29 -16.08 -0.03 -14.91
CA GLY A 29 -15.56 -1.24 -15.53
C GLY A 29 -16.25 -2.53 -15.08
N PHE A 30 -16.62 -2.62 -13.80
CA PHE A 30 -17.20 -3.84 -13.21
C PHE A 30 -18.71 -3.73 -12.92
N GLY A 31 -19.27 -2.52 -12.88
CA GLY A 31 -20.68 -2.26 -12.57
C GLY A 31 -21.09 -2.50 -11.11
N GLU A 32 -20.19 -3.00 -10.28
CA GLU A 32 -20.47 -3.41 -8.89
C GLU A 32 -19.85 -2.44 -7.88
N LEU A 33 -20.70 -1.77 -7.09
CA LEU A 33 -20.27 -0.74 -6.16
C LEU A 33 -19.45 -1.31 -5.00
N ARG A 34 -19.81 -2.52 -4.52
CA ARG A 34 -19.07 -3.19 -3.43
C ARG A 34 -17.64 -3.53 -3.86
N MET A 35 -17.47 -3.98 -5.10
CA MET A 35 -16.16 -4.30 -5.67
C MET A 35 -15.31 -3.04 -5.87
N ALA A 36 -15.91 -1.96 -6.38
CA ALA A 36 -15.23 -0.67 -6.53
C ALA A 36 -14.74 -0.11 -5.19
N ALA A 37 -15.58 -0.17 -4.14
CA ALA A 37 -15.19 0.23 -2.79
C ALA A 37 -14.07 -0.65 -2.24
N ALA A 38 -14.16 -1.97 -2.38
CA ALA A 38 -13.15 -2.90 -1.88
C ALA A 38 -11.77 -2.67 -2.52
N VAL A 39 -11.71 -2.56 -3.86
CA VAL A 39 -10.46 -2.37 -4.60
C VAL A 39 -9.79 -1.04 -4.24
N THR A 40 -10.57 0.04 -4.16
CA THR A 40 -10.00 1.37 -3.94
C THR A 40 -9.63 1.65 -2.48
N LEU A 41 -10.37 1.09 -1.52
CA LEU A 41 -9.96 1.10 -0.12
C LEU A 41 -8.68 0.27 0.09
N ALA A 42 -8.57 -0.88 -0.58
CA ALA A 42 -7.35 -1.67 -0.58
C ALA A 42 -6.17 -0.88 -1.17
N LEU A 43 -6.38 -0.17 -2.29
CA LEU A 43 -5.37 0.67 -2.93
C LEU A 43 -4.88 1.80 -2.00
N ALA A 44 -5.80 2.49 -1.31
CA ALA A 44 -5.45 3.52 -0.35
C ALA A 44 -4.62 2.95 0.82
N ALA A 45 -5.07 1.84 1.41
CA ALA A 45 -4.38 1.18 2.51
C ALA A 45 -3.00 0.66 2.10
N ALA A 46 -2.89 0.02 0.93
CA ALA A 46 -1.63 -0.47 0.39
C ALA A 46 -0.63 0.68 0.15
N SER A 47 -1.09 1.84 -0.33
CA SER A 47 -0.25 3.03 -0.52
C SER A 47 0.35 3.55 0.79
N ILE A 48 -0.45 3.59 1.86
CA ILE A 48 0.02 3.98 3.21
C ILE A 48 1.05 2.99 3.74
N VAL A 49 0.79 1.69 3.55
CA VAL A 49 1.73 0.62 3.95
C VAL A 49 3.02 0.70 3.15
N ALA A 50 2.97 0.96 1.85
CA ALA A 50 4.15 1.13 0.99
C ALA A 50 5.05 2.28 1.48
N SER A 51 4.49 3.47 1.79
CA SER A 51 5.27 4.57 2.37
C SER A 51 5.87 4.22 3.73
N THR A 52 5.12 3.49 4.56
CA THR A 52 5.61 3.03 5.86
C THR A 52 6.75 2.02 5.72
N LEU A 53 6.66 1.10 4.75
CA LEU A 53 7.73 0.14 4.45
C LEU A 53 8.98 0.85 3.91
N GLY A 54 8.84 1.84 3.03
CA GLY A 54 9.98 2.63 2.55
C GLY A 54 10.82 3.24 3.68
N LEU A 55 10.15 3.70 4.74
CA LEU A 55 10.78 4.25 5.94
C LEU A 55 11.38 3.18 6.87
N LEU A 56 10.64 2.09 7.10
CA LEU A 56 10.96 1.12 8.14
C LEU A 56 11.89 0.02 7.66
N LEU A 57 11.79 -0.39 6.40
CA LEU A 57 12.49 -1.56 5.86
C LEU A 57 14.02 -1.43 5.96
N PRO A 58 14.66 -0.30 5.60
CA PRO A 58 16.11 -0.17 5.75
C PRO A 58 16.56 -0.25 7.22
N SER A 59 15.80 0.40 8.12
CA SER A 59 16.07 0.37 9.56
C SER A 59 15.90 -1.03 10.15
N LEU A 60 14.92 -1.78 9.64
CA LEU A 60 14.63 -3.14 10.07
C LEU A 60 15.74 -4.10 9.62
N LEU A 61 16.17 -4.01 8.36
CA LEU A 61 17.25 -4.84 7.81
C LEU A 61 18.60 -4.58 8.50
N ALA A 62 18.91 -3.31 8.78
CA ALA A 62 20.11 -2.94 9.53
C ALA A 62 20.13 -3.59 10.94
N ARG A 63 18.97 -3.74 11.60
CA ARG A 63 18.86 -4.44 12.90
C ARG A 63 19.12 -5.94 12.78
N PHE A 64 18.77 -6.55 11.65
CA PHE A 64 19.03 -7.96 11.36
C PHE A 64 20.45 -8.22 10.82
N ARG A 65 21.34 -7.22 10.83
CA ARG A 65 22.71 -7.27 10.27
C ARG A 65 22.75 -7.59 8.76
N PHE A 66 21.64 -7.41 8.05
CA PHE A 66 21.64 -7.41 6.60
C PHE A 66 22.13 -6.05 6.12
N ASP A 67 23.07 -6.06 5.16
CA ASP A 67 23.57 -4.83 4.56
C ASP A 67 22.45 -4.18 3.72
N PRO A 68 21.96 -2.99 4.11
CA PRO A 68 20.93 -2.27 3.37
C PRO A 68 21.35 -1.95 1.93
N ALA A 69 22.65 -1.87 1.64
CA ALA A 69 23.14 -1.58 0.29
C ALA A 69 22.93 -2.75 -0.69
N TYR A 70 22.79 -3.99 -0.20
CA TYR A 70 22.61 -5.18 -1.04
C TYR A 70 21.13 -5.58 -1.13
N GLY A 71 20.52 -5.33 -2.30
CA GLY A 71 19.23 -5.95 -2.65
C GLY A 71 17.98 -5.35 -2.00
N ILE A 72 18.06 -4.19 -1.34
CA ILE A 72 16.88 -3.52 -0.75
C ILE A 72 15.78 -3.26 -1.77
N GLY A 73 16.13 -2.86 -3.00
CA GLY A 73 15.14 -2.57 -4.04
C GLY A 73 14.22 -3.75 -4.31
N PRO A 74 14.75 -4.88 -4.81
CA PRO A 74 13.95 -6.08 -5.07
C PRO A 74 13.24 -6.66 -3.83
N LEU A 75 13.88 -6.64 -2.67
CA LEU A 75 13.26 -7.14 -1.44
C LEU A 75 12.06 -6.27 -1.03
N ALA A 76 12.20 -4.94 -1.11
CA ALA A 76 11.13 -4.00 -0.77
C ALA A 76 9.90 -4.23 -1.64
N THR A 77 10.09 -4.40 -2.95
CA THR A 77 8.96 -4.66 -3.86
C THR A 77 8.30 -5.99 -3.58
N ILE A 78 9.06 -7.06 -3.31
CA ILE A 78 8.47 -8.37 -2.97
C ILE A 78 7.61 -8.29 -1.70
N VAL A 79 8.14 -7.67 -0.64
CA VAL A 79 7.40 -7.50 0.63
C VAL A 79 6.16 -6.63 0.40
N GLN A 80 6.28 -5.56 -0.38
CA GLN A 80 5.18 -4.68 -0.73
C GLN A 80 4.10 -5.42 -1.54
N ASP A 81 4.47 -6.27 -2.50
CA ASP A 81 3.53 -7.02 -3.34
C ASP A 81 2.72 -7.99 -2.49
N VAL A 82 3.38 -8.75 -1.61
CA VAL A 82 2.70 -9.67 -0.68
C VAL A 82 1.73 -8.92 0.22
N LEU A 83 2.16 -7.81 0.83
CA LEU A 83 1.31 -7.02 1.72
C LEU A 83 0.14 -6.37 0.98
N THR A 84 0.37 -5.86 -0.23
CA THR A 84 -0.69 -5.29 -1.08
C THR A 84 -1.74 -6.34 -1.41
N LEU A 85 -1.31 -7.56 -1.74
CA LEU A 85 -2.23 -8.66 -2.04
C LEU A 85 -3.03 -9.11 -0.81
N LEU A 86 -2.39 -9.16 0.37
CA LEU A 86 -3.07 -9.45 1.64
C LEU A 86 -4.12 -8.39 1.97
N ILE A 87 -3.79 -7.11 1.81
CA ILE A 87 -4.72 -6.00 2.02
C ILE A 87 -5.90 -6.10 1.06
N TYR A 88 -5.63 -6.37 -0.22
CA TYR A 88 -6.67 -6.57 -1.23
C TYR A 88 -7.63 -7.70 -0.87
N PHE A 89 -7.11 -8.90 -0.56
CA PHE A 89 -7.94 -10.04 -0.19
C PHE A 89 -8.71 -9.82 1.11
N ALA A 90 -8.13 -9.11 2.09
CA ALA A 90 -8.82 -8.73 3.31
C ALA A 90 -9.99 -7.79 3.02
N CYS A 91 -9.77 -6.73 2.23
CA CYS A 91 -10.82 -5.80 1.85
C CYS A 91 -11.95 -6.48 1.06
N VAL A 92 -11.61 -7.31 0.08
CA VAL A 92 -12.59 -8.07 -0.71
C VAL A 92 -13.39 -9.02 0.19
N SER A 93 -12.72 -9.74 1.09
CA SER A 93 -13.38 -10.66 2.03
C SER A 93 -14.34 -9.96 2.99
N VAL A 94 -14.05 -8.72 3.41
CA VAL A 94 -14.89 -7.97 4.36
C VAL A 94 -16.04 -7.24 3.65
N ILE A 95 -15.82 -6.76 2.43
CA ILE A 95 -16.74 -5.83 1.74
C ILE A 95 -17.61 -6.54 0.71
N VAL A 96 -17.07 -7.54 0.01
CA VAL A 96 -17.71 -8.18 -1.16
C VAL A 96 -18.35 -9.52 -0.80
N LEU A 97 -17.61 -10.38 -0.09
CA LEU A 97 -18.19 -11.61 0.50
C LEU A 97 -19.26 -11.26 1.54
#